data_AF-A0A7C8ZZE0-F1
#
_entry.id   AF-A0A7C8ZZE0-F1
#
_cell.length_a   1.000
_cell.length_b   1.000
_cell.length_c   1.000
_cell.angle_alpha   90.00
_cell.angle_beta   90.00
_cell.angle_gamma   90.00
#
_symmetry.space_group_name_H-M   'P 1'
#
loop_
_entity.id
_entity.type
_entity.pdbx_description
1 polymer ?
#
loop_
_entity_poly.entity_id
_entity_poly.type
_entity_poly.pdbx_seq_one_letter_code
_entity_poly.pdbx_strand_id
1 'polypeptide(L)'
;AFAVLFTFSLLVFLSHAIELDFCVGDPSLPRGPTGYSCKDPSKVTVDDFVYTGFRVGGPTTNIFKYSVNFAFSDTYPALNGLGISMARLDFGVGGVIPIHTHRTSE
;
A
#
# COMPACT_ATOMS: atom_id res chain seq x y z
N ALA A 1 -4.23 -32.43 -30.61
CA ALA A 1 -4.90 -32.55 -29.29
C ALA A 1 -3.90 -32.78 -28.17
N PHE A 2 -3.14 -33.87 -28.16
CA PHE A 2 -2.20 -34.22 -27.07
C PHE A 2 -1.10 -33.16 -26.82
N ALA A 3 -0.48 -32.64 -27.89
CA ALA A 3 0.52 -31.58 -27.78
C ALA A 3 -0.07 -30.25 -27.23
N VAL A 4 -1.30 -29.93 -27.61
CA VAL A 4 -2.00 -28.70 -27.15
C VAL A 4 -2.35 -28.81 -25.66
N LEU A 5 -2.81 -29.99 -25.23
CA LEU A 5 -3.07 -30.27 -23.81
C LEU A 5 -1.77 -30.24 -22.99
N PHE A 6 -0.66 -30.76 -23.52
CA PHE A 6 0.64 -30.74 -22.85
C PHE A 6 1.21 -29.33 -22.70
N THR A 7 1.09 -28.48 -23.74
CA THR A 7 1.49 -27.07 -23.68
C THR A 7 0.62 -26.26 -22.74
N PHE A 8 -0.69 -26.53 -22.68
CA PHE A 8 -1.61 -25.86 -21.77
C PHE A 8 -1.30 -26.22 -20.31
N SER A 9 -1.01 -27.49 -20.02
CA SER A 9 -0.57 -27.93 -18.69
C SER A 9 0.73 -27.23 -18.25
N LEU A 10 1.73 -27.11 -19.14
CA LEU A 10 2.97 -26.37 -18.86
C LEU A 10 2.75 -24.88 -18.55
N LEU A 11 1.78 -24.23 -19.21
CA LEU A 11 1.43 -22.84 -18.93
C LEU A 11 0.75 -22.66 -17.57
N VAL A 12 -0.08 -23.63 -17.14
CA VAL A 12 -0.73 -23.62 -15.82
C VAL A 12 0.28 -23.81 -14.67
N PHE A 13 1.35 -24.59 -14.89
CA PHE A 13 2.45 -24.69 -13.90
C PHE A 13 3.33 -23.43 -13.85
N LEU A 14 3.41 -22.64 -14.92
CA LEU A 14 4.10 -21.35 -14.89
C LEU A 14 3.27 -20.24 -14.25
N SER A 15 1.94 -20.35 -14.29
CA SER A 15 1.03 -19.54 -13.48
C SER A 15 1.00 -20.07 -12.03
N HIS A 16 2.14 -20.08 -11.35
CA HIS A 16 2.07 -19.87 -9.92
C HIS A 16 1.64 -18.41 -9.75
N ALA A 17 0.33 -18.17 -9.80
CA ALA A 17 -0.22 -17.03 -9.09
C ALA A 17 0.14 -17.31 -7.63
N ILE A 18 1.27 -16.78 -7.20
CA ILE A 18 1.63 -16.79 -5.80
C ILE A 18 0.58 -15.86 -5.18
N GLU A 19 -0.52 -16.44 -4.71
CA GLU A 19 -1.39 -15.81 -3.71
C GLU A 19 -0.51 -15.64 -2.48
N LEU A 20 0.33 -14.61 -2.50
CA LEU A 20 1.04 -14.15 -1.35
C LEU A 20 0.00 -13.52 -0.44
N ASP A 21 -0.17 -14.07 0.77
CA ASP A 21 -1.01 -13.49 1.82
C ASP A 21 -0.71 -11.99 2.02
N PHE A 22 0.55 -11.57 1.74
CA PHE A 22 1.01 -10.19 1.74
C PHE A 22 2.18 -9.97 0.77
N CYS A 23 2.31 -8.76 0.25
CA CYS A 23 3.48 -8.28 -0.48
C CYS A 23 3.95 -6.98 0.15
N VAL A 24 4.82 -7.05 1.17
CA VAL A 24 5.43 -5.83 1.75
C VAL A 24 6.25 -5.16 0.65
N GLY A 25 5.87 -3.95 0.24
CA GLY A 25 6.57 -3.22 -0.81
C GLY A 25 8.02 -2.90 -0.43
N ASP A 26 8.93 -2.94 -1.40
CA ASP A 26 10.30 -2.46 -1.23
C ASP A 26 10.43 -1.01 -1.76
N PRO A 27 10.39 0.00 -0.88
CA PRO A 27 10.47 1.40 -1.29
C PRO A 27 11.86 1.80 -1.78
N SER A 28 12.88 0.94 -1.68
CA SER A 28 14.20 1.18 -2.28
C SER A 28 14.24 0.96 -3.79
N LEU A 29 13.21 0.32 -4.34
CA LEU A 29 13.06 0.05 -5.77
C LEU A 29 12.07 1.03 -6.43
N PRO A 30 12.14 1.20 -7.77
CA PRO A 30 11.17 2.02 -8.50
C PRO A 30 9.73 1.52 -8.34
N ARG A 31 8.79 2.45 -8.16
CA ARG A 31 7.35 2.17 -8.14
C ARG A 31 6.84 1.91 -9.56
N GLY A 32 6.16 0.79 -9.76
CA GLY A 32 5.47 0.43 -10.99
C GLY A 32 3.98 0.79 -10.97
N PRO A 33 3.25 0.49 -12.06
CA PRO A 33 1.82 0.77 -12.18
C PRO A 33 0.96 0.04 -11.13
N THR A 34 1.44 -1.11 -10.64
CA THR A 34 0.75 -1.92 -9.63
C THR A 34 1.27 -1.69 -8.20
N GLY A 35 2.10 -0.66 -7.98
CA GLY A 35 2.76 -0.41 -6.70
C GLY A 35 4.24 -0.82 -6.72
N TYR A 36 4.77 -1.23 -5.57
CA TYR A 36 6.15 -1.63 -5.42
C TYR A 36 6.35 -3.12 -5.68
N SER A 37 7.55 -3.48 -6.18
CA SER A 37 8.05 -4.84 -6.08
C SER A 37 8.06 -5.30 -4.62
N CYS A 38 7.75 -6.57 -4.37
CA CYS A 38 7.77 -7.12 -3.01
C CYS A 38 9.21 -7.19 -2.49
N LYS A 39 9.36 -6.87 -1.20
CA LYS A 39 10.53 -7.22 -0.40
C LYS A 39 10.71 -8.75 -0.41
N ASP A 40 11.97 -9.19 -0.34
CA ASP A 40 12.31 -10.61 -0.17
C ASP A 40 11.56 -11.20 1.04
N PRO A 41 10.73 -12.25 0.87
CA PRO A 41 9.96 -12.85 1.97
C PRO A 41 10.82 -13.28 3.15
N SER A 42 12.08 -13.68 2.92
CA SER A 42 13.01 -14.06 4.00
C SER A 42 13.45 -12.90 4.88
N LYS A 43 13.23 -11.65 4.43
CA LYS A 43 13.57 -10.41 5.15
C LYS A 43 12.34 -9.72 5.74
N VAL A 44 11.13 -10.26 5.53
CA VAL A 44 9.91 -9.72 6.12
C VAL A 44 9.85 -10.10 7.60
N THR A 45 9.52 -9.13 8.45
CA THR A 45 9.37 -9.33 9.90
C THR A 45 8.04 -8.77 10.38
N VAL A 46 7.69 -9.05 11.64
CA VAL A 46 6.49 -8.50 12.29
C VAL A 46 6.50 -6.96 12.27
N ASP A 47 7.69 -6.34 12.36
CA ASP A 47 7.82 -4.89 12.37
C ASP A 47 7.37 -4.24 11.06
N ASP A 48 7.45 -4.96 9.93
CA ASP A 48 6.92 -4.48 8.64
C ASP A 48 5.40 -4.27 8.69
N PHE A 49 4.69 -4.93 9.62
CA PHE A 49 3.24 -4.85 9.82
C PHE A 49 2.82 -3.98 11.02
N VAL A 50 3.74 -3.20 11.58
CA VAL A 50 3.44 -2.28 12.68
C VAL A 50 3.56 -0.85 12.19
N TYR A 51 2.42 -0.16 12.08
CA TYR A 51 2.40 1.26 11.75
C TYR A 51 2.14 2.13 12.98
N THR A 52 3.11 2.98 13.33
CA THR A 52 3.02 3.86 14.52
C THR A 52 2.77 5.33 14.18
N GLY A 53 2.66 5.68 12.88
CA GLY A 53 2.51 7.07 12.43
C GLY A 53 1.27 7.78 12.98
N PHE A 54 0.22 7.03 13.36
CA PHE A 54 -1.01 7.61 13.91
C PHE A 54 -1.03 7.81 15.43
N ARG A 55 0.06 7.46 16.14
CA ARG A 55 0.12 7.51 17.61
C ARG A 55 0.05 8.95 18.15
N VAL A 56 0.59 9.91 17.41
CA VAL A 56 0.65 11.32 17.81
C VAL A 56 -0.09 12.14 16.77
N GLY A 57 -0.99 13.01 17.24
CA GLY A 57 -1.69 13.95 16.38
C GLY A 57 -0.75 15.01 15.81
N GLY A 58 -1.03 15.45 14.59
CA GLY A 58 -0.21 16.46 13.91
C GLY A 58 -0.56 17.90 14.32
N PRO A 59 0.33 18.88 14.06
CA PRO A 59 0.09 20.28 14.39
C PRO A 59 -1.01 20.89 13.51
N THR A 60 -1.98 21.57 14.13
CA THR A 60 -3.11 22.22 13.46
C THR A 60 -2.96 23.75 13.40
N THR A 61 -1.73 24.24 13.30
CA THR A 61 -1.39 25.69 13.33
C THR A 61 -1.45 26.37 11.97
N ASN A 62 -1.71 25.63 10.88
CA ASN A 62 -1.88 26.20 9.55
C ASN A 62 -3.24 26.92 9.40
N ILE A 63 -3.40 27.65 8.30
CA ILE A 63 -4.57 28.49 8.01
C ILE A 63 -5.91 27.74 8.00
N PHE A 64 -5.89 26.45 7.67
CA PHE A 64 -7.09 25.60 7.64
C PHE A 64 -7.27 24.79 8.92
N LYS A 65 -6.30 24.88 9.85
CA LYS A 65 -6.29 24.25 11.17
C LYS A 65 -6.55 22.74 11.15
N TYR A 66 -5.94 22.02 10.22
CA TYR A 66 -5.96 20.56 10.19
C TYR A 66 -4.57 19.97 10.02
N SER A 67 -4.37 18.72 10.41
CA SER A 67 -3.21 17.93 10.03
C SER A 67 -3.69 16.61 9.44
N VAL A 68 -2.97 16.08 8.45
CA VAL A 68 -3.24 14.75 7.90
C VAL A 68 -1.97 13.94 7.93
N ASN A 69 -2.08 12.74 8.48
CA ASN A 69 -1.05 11.73 8.36
C ASN A 69 -1.59 10.55 7.55
N PHE A 70 -0.76 9.99 6.67
CA PHE A 70 -1.18 8.96 5.72
C PHE A 70 -0.43 7.65 5.95
N ALA A 71 -1.15 6.54 5.92
CA ALA A 71 -0.64 5.19 5.76
C ALA A 71 -1.00 4.73 4.34
N PHE A 72 -0.13 5.07 3.39
CA PHE A 72 -0.15 4.60 2.01
C PHE A 72 0.96 3.57 1.82
N SER A 73 1.01 2.87 0.68
CA SER A 73 2.11 1.94 0.39
C SER A 73 3.50 2.60 0.47
N ASP A 74 3.58 3.91 0.27
CA ASP A 74 4.84 4.67 0.37
C ASP A 74 5.31 4.86 1.82
N THR A 75 4.38 5.02 2.77
CA THR A 75 4.67 5.29 4.20
C THR A 75 4.45 4.07 5.09
N TYR A 76 3.68 3.10 4.61
CA TYR A 76 3.40 1.82 5.24
C TYR A 76 3.40 0.69 4.19
N PRO A 77 4.58 0.17 3.83
CA PRO A 77 4.73 -0.75 2.69
C PRO A 77 3.99 -2.08 2.82
N ALA A 78 3.57 -2.49 4.02
CA ALA A 78 2.73 -3.67 4.19
C ALA A 78 1.35 -3.54 3.54
N LEU A 79 0.89 -2.34 3.18
CA LEU A 79 -0.36 -2.15 2.42
C LEU A 79 -0.20 -2.37 0.91
N ASN A 80 1.01 -2.59 0.43
CA ASN A 80 1.27 -2.77 -1.00
C ASN A 80 0.53 -4.01 -1.55
N GLY A 81 -0.18 -3.81 -2.67
CA GLY A 81 -1.01 -4.85 -3.28
C GLY A 81 -2.35 -5.14 -2.59
N LEU A 82 -2.61 -4.64 -1.38
CA LEU A 82 -3.83 -4.97 -0.62
C LEU A 82 -5.07 -4.14 -0.99
N GLY A 83 -4.90 -3.09 -1.80
CA GLY A 83 -6.01 -2.23 -2.22
C GLY A 83 -6.62 -1.37 -1.10
N ILE A 84 -5.95 -1.26 0.05
CA ILE A 84 -6.39 -0.46 1.20
C ILE A 84 -5.39 0.63 1.55
N SER A 85 -5.89 1.71 2.15
CA SER A 85 -5.10 2.83 2.67
C SER A 85 -5.80 3.42 3.89
N MET A 86 -5.07 4.16 4.73
CA MET A 86 -5.65 4.83 5.89
C MET A 86 -5.09 6.25 6.03
N ALA A 87 -5.89 7.14 6.62
CA ALA A 87 -5.46 8.49 6.98
C ALA A 87 -5.98 8.86 8.37
N ARG A 88 -5.17 9.55 9.16
CA ARG A 88 -5.57 10.21 10.40
C ARG A 88 -5.66 11.71 10.13
N LEU A 89 -6.81 12.29 10.47
CA LEU A 89 -7.06 13.72 10.34
C LEU A 89 -7.22 14.31 11.75
N ASP A 90 -6.40 15.29 12.09
CA ASP A 90 -6.51 16.05 13.34
C ASP A 90 -7.03 17.45 13.02
N PHE A 91 -8.03 17.94 13.76
CA PHE A 91 -8.63 19.25 13.55
C PHE A 91 -8.49 20.13 14.79
N GLY A 92 -8.04 21.37 14.57
CA GLY A 92 -8.13 22.43 15.57
C GLY A 92 -9.54 23.05 15.61
N VAL A 93 -9.80 23.93 16.58
CA VAL A 93 -11.10 24.61 16.70
C VAL A 93 -11.41 25.44 15.45
N GLY A 94 -12.50 25.09 14.78
CA GLY A 94 -12.92 25.70 13.51
C GLY A 94 -12.09 25.26 12.31
N GLY A 95 -11.34 24.16 12.42
CA GLY A 95 -10.58 23.61 11.30
C GLY A 95 -11.45 22.94 10.25
N VAL A 96 -10.98 22.99 9.01
CA VAL A 96 -11.69 22.45 7.84
C VAL A 96 -10.70 21.78 6.93
N ILE A 97 -11.15 20.73 6.23
CA ILE A 97 -10.45 20.26 5.04
C ILE A 97 -11.22 20.81 3.84
N PRO A 98 -10.57 21.58 2.93
CA PRO A 98 -11.22 22.07 1.73
C PRO A 98 -11.88 20.95 0.92
N ILE A 99 -12.96 21.28 0.21
CA ILE A 99 -13.65 20.32 -0.66
C ILE A 99 -12.66 19.78 -1.70
N HIS A 100 -12.53 18.45 -1.75
CA HIS A 100 -11.64 17.75 -2.66
C HIS A 100 -12.23 16.38 -3.02
N THR A 101 -11.54 15.66 -3.92
CA THR A 101 -11.90 14.29 -4.32
C THR A 101 -10.65 13.41 -4.32
N HIS A 102 -10.83 12.12 -4.05
CA HIS A 102 -9.79 11.11 -4.24
C HIS A 102 -10.03 10.41 -5.57
N ARG A 103 -9.00 10.36 -6.41
CA ARG A 103 -8.99 9.56 -7.63
C ARG A 103 -8.17 8.31 -7.38
N THR A 104 -8.68 7.15 -7.77
CA THR A 104 -7.84 5.97 -7.96
C THR A 104 -7.11 6.12 -9.29
N SER A 105 -5.87 5.64 -9.39
CA SER A 105 -5.31 5.33 -10.70
C SER A 105 -6.17 4.23 -11.32
N GLU A 106 -6.66 4.44 -12.54
CA GLU A 106 -7.15 3.35 -13.40
C GLU A 106 -6.02 2.36 -13.71
#